data_AF-A0A9D3VWZ8-F1
#
_entry.id   AF-A0A9D3VWZ8-F1
#
_cell.length_a   1.000
_cell.length_b   1.000
_cell.length_c   1.000
_cell.angle_alpha   90.00
_cell.angle_beta   90.00
_cell.angle_gamma   90.00
#
_symmetry.space_group_name_H-M   'P 1'
#
loop_
_entity.id
_entity.type
_entity.pdbx_description
1 polymer ?
#
loop_
_entity_poly.entity_id
_entity_poly.type
_entity_poly.pdbx_seq_one_letter_code
_entity_poly.pdbx_strand_id
1 'polypeptide(L)'
;MKYFKFKMLDSIPIMDQVHELQVLVSRLRNLKVVILELLQVGAIISKLPSSWNNYRKKFLHMAEDFIVEKIFMHLRIEEETRKCDAMYLLQSFKVNHVNESKNSRNSK
;
A
#
# COMPACT_ATOMS: atom_id res chain seq x y z
N MET A 1 -16.65 -18.00 7.70
CA MET A 1 -16.22 -16.80 8.46
C MET A 1 -15.66 -15.75 7.49
N LYS A 2 -16.04 -14.46 7.62
CA LYS A 2 -15.61 -13.36 6.72
C LYS A 2 -14.08 -13.17 6.69
N TYR A 3 -13.40 -13.29 7.83
CA TYR A 3 -11.94 -13.14 7.95
C TYR A 3 -11.14 -13.98 6.94
N PHE A 4 -11.45 -15.28 6.81
CA PHE A 4 -10.74 -16.17 5.88
C PHE A 4 -11.00 -15.82 4.42
N LYS A 5 -12.21 -15.35 4.09
CA LYS A 5 -12.61 -14.95 2.73
C LYS A 5 -12.17 -13.54 2.34
N PHE A 6 -11.75 -12.72 3.31
CA PHE A 6 -11.29 -11.36 3.06
C PHE A 6 -10.08 -11.35 2.11
N LYS A 7 -10.11 -10.45 1.13
CA LYS A 7 -9.03 -10.22 0.16
C LYS A 7 -8.88 -8.72 0.00
N MET A 8 -7.64 -8.23 -0.04
CA MET A 8 -7.43 -6.83 -0.34
C MET A 8 -7.53 -6.58 -1.84
N LEU A 9 -8.00 -5.39 -2.20
CA LEU A 9 -8.20 -4.92 -3.56
C LEU A 9 -7.26 -3.74 -3.82
N ASP A 10 -6.72 -3.66 -5.03
CA ASP A 10 -5.85 -2.57 -5.46
C ASP A 10 -6.58 -1.22 -5.53
N SER A 11 -7.91 -1.23 -5.67
CA SER A 11 -8.74 -0.02 -5.78
C SER A 11 -9.09 0.64 -4.46
N ILE A 12 -8.68 0.06 -3.33
CA ILE A 12 -9.01 0.56 -1.98
C ILE A 12 -7.69 0.84 -1.25
N PRO A 13 -7.58 1.92 -0.47
CA PRO A 13 -6.42 2.14 0.38
C PRO A 13 -6.12 0.92 1.26
N ILE A 14 -4.85 0.54 1.36
CA ILE A 14 -4.40 -0.58 2.19
C ILE A 14 -4.75 -0.34 3.65
N MET A 15 -4.59 0.90 4.14
CA MET A 15 -4.86 1.19 5.54
C MET A 15 -6.33 1.03 5.93
N ASP A 16 -7.27 1.35 5.04
CA ASP A 16 -8.69 1.11 5.27
C ASP A 16 -9.00 -0.38 5.35
N GLN A 17 -8.38 -1.18 4.48
CA GLN A 17 -8.55 -2.63 4.43
C GLN A 17 -7.89 -3.34 5.62
N VAL A 18 -6.76 -2.81 6.10
CA VAL A 18 -6.10 -3.24 7.34
C VAL A 18 -7.02 -2.98 8.54
N HIS A 19 -7.66 -1.81 8.60
CA HIS A 19 -8.62 -1.50 9.65
C HIS A 19 -9.82 -2.46 9.63
N GLU A 20 -10.38 -2.75 8.46
CA GLU A 20 -11.45 -3.76 8.33
C GLU A 20 -11.00 -5.14 8.82
N LEU A 21 -9.76 -5.54 8.52
CA LEU A 21 -9.22 -6.80 9.00
C LEU A 21 -9.12 -6.84 10.53
N GLN A 22 -8.68 -5.75 11.19
CA GLN A 22 -8.66 -5.64 12.65
C GLN A 22 -10.08 -5.76 13.24
N VAL A 23 -11.08 -5.15 12.60
CA VAL A 23 -12.48 -5.31 13.01
C VAL A 23 -12.92 -6.77 12.91
N LEU A 24 -12.54 -7.50 11.86
CA LEU A 24 -12.84 -8.93 11.72
C LEU A 24 -12.15 -9.77 12.80
N VAL A 25 -10.89 -9.48 13.15
CA VAL A 25 -10.18 -10.14 14.26
C VAL A 25 -10.90 -9.89 15.59
N SER A 26 -11.29 -8.65 15.88
CA SER A 26 -12.03 -8.30 17.09
C SER A 26 -13.37 -9.02 17.19
N ARG A 27 -14.10 -9.16 16.07
CA ARG A 27 -15.35 -9.95 16.03
C ARG A 27 -15.12 -11.43 16.31
N LEU A 28 -14.02 -12.02 15.82
CA LEU A 28 -13.67 -13.39 16.13
C LEU A 28 -13.30 -13.57 17.61
N ARG A 29 -12.57 -12.60 18.18
CA ARG A 29 -12.25 -12.57 19.61
C ARG A 29 -13.51 -12.57 20.48
N ASN A 30 -14.54 -11.80 20.10
CA ASN A 30 -15.84 -11.78 20.79
C ASN A 30 -16.55 -13.14 20.75
N LEU A 31 -16.31 -13.94 19.70
CA LEU A 31 -16.78 -15.33 19.58
C LEU A 31 -15.85 -16.34 20.28
N LYS A 32 -14.90 -15.88 21.11
CA LYS A 32 -13.87 -16.68 21.77
C LYS A 32 -12.93 -17.42 20.81
N VAL A 33 -12.84 -16.97 19.55
CA VAL A 33 -11.88 -17.47 18.56
C VAL A 33 -10.67 -16.55 18.57
N VAL A 34 -9.56 -17.03 19.12
CA VAL A 34 -8.29 -16.29 19.17
C VAL A 34 -7.43 -16.65 17.97
N ILE A 35 -7.04 -15.64 17.18
CA ILE A 35 -6.08 -15.83 16.09
C ILE A 35 -4.69 -15.47 16.64
N LEU A 36 -3.77 -16.43 16.55
CA LEU A 36 -2.37 -16.22 16.93
C LEU A 36 -1.76 -15.07 16.13
N GLU A 37 -0.90 -14.28 16.77
CA GLU A 37 -0.29 -13.10 16.14
C GLU A 37 0.45 -13.44 14.85
N LEU A 38 1.26 -14.51 14.87
CA LEU A 38 1.98 -14.99 13.68
C LEU A 38 1.04 -15.35 12.52
N LEU A 39 -0.13 -15.93 12.82
CA LEU A 39 -1.13 -16.24 11.81
C LEU A 39 -1.77 -14.98 11.25
N GLN A 40 -1.97 -13.95 12.07
CA GLN A 40 -2.47 -12.66 11.60
C GLN A 40 -1.47 -11.99 10.65
N VAL A 41 -0.19 -11.99 11.00
CA VAL A 41 0.89 -11.47 10.15
C VAL A 41 0.91 -12.18 8.79
N GLY A 42 0.95 -13.52 8.80
CA GLY A 42 0.90 -14.31 7.57
C GLY A 42 -0.39 -14.06 6.76
N ALA A 43 -1.53 -13.91 7.43
CA ALA A 43 -2.80 -13.58 6.78
C ALA A 43 -2.76 -12.19 6.13
N ILE A 44 -2.21 -11.17 6.78
CA ILE A 44 -2.08 -9.81 6.20
C ILE A 44 -1.22 -9.86 4.94
N ILE A 45 -0.01 -10.43 5.04
CA ILE A 45 0.95 -10.49 3.93
C ILE A 45 0.34 -11.25 2.74
N SER A 46 -0.29 -12.39 2.98
CA SER A 46 -0.95 -13.19 1.94
C SER A 46 -2.21 -12.55 1.34
N LYS A 47 -2.86 -11.63 2.07
CA LYS A 47 -4.05 -10.91 1.60
C LYS A 47 -3.74 -9.64 0.83
N LEU A 48 -2.50 -9.13 0.86
CA LEU A 48 -2.07 -7.97 0.07
C LEU A 48 -2.48 -8.10 -1.41
N PRO A 49 -2.87 -6.99 -2.05
CA PRO A 49 -3.34 -7.05 -3.42
C PRO A 49 -2.18 -7.19 -4.41
N SER A 50 -2.49 -7.45 -5.68
CA SER A 50 -1.49 -7.78 -6.71
C SER A 50 -0.44 -6.70 -6.91
N SER A 51 -0.82 -5.41 -6.86
CA SER A 51 0.15 -4.31 -7.05
C SER A 51 1.19 -4.22 -5.91
N TRP A 52 0.95 -4.92 -4.80
CA TRP A 52 1.84 -4.98 -3.64
C TRP A 52 2.74 -6.23 -3.63
N ASN A 53 2.74 -7.04 -4.69
CA ASN A 53 3.50 -8.29 -4.74
C ASN A 53 5.02 -8.10 -4.53
N ASN A 54 5.59 -7.01 -5.05
CA ASN A 54 7.00 -6.70 -4.80
C ASN A 54 7.27 -6.44 -3.31
N TYR A 55 6.36 -5.74 -2.64
CA TYR A 55 6.47 -5.47 -1.20
C TYR A 55 6.22 -6.73 -0.36
N ARG A 56 5.27 -7.61 -0.77
CA ARG A 56 5.11 -8.95 -0.20
C ARG A 56 6.42 -9.74 -0.23
N LYS A 57 7.14 -9.73 -1.35
CA LYS A 57 8.45 -10.40 -1.45
C LYS A 57 9.46 -9.78 -0.49
N LYS A 58 9.49 -8.44 -0.37
CA LYS A 58 10.35 -7.77 0.61
C LYS A 58 10.11 -8.30 2.03
N PHE A 59 8.84 -8.42 2.45
CA PHE A 59 8.50 -9.01 3.76
C PHE A 59 9.04 -10.43 3.94
N LEU A 60 9.02 -11.27 2.91
CA LEU A 60 9.52 -12.65 2.98
C LEU A 60 11.06 -12.74 3.05
N HIS A 61 11.77 -11.70 2.59
CA HIS A 61 13.24 -11.63 2.62
C HIS A 61 13.80 -10.85 3.80
N MET A 62 12.95 -10.13 4.54
CA MET A 62 13.36 -9.43 5.75
C MET A 62 13.58 -10.43 6.89
N ALA A 63 14.77 -10.41 7.48
CA ALA A 63 15.12 -11.23 8.65
C ALA A 63 14.59 -10.63 9.97
N GLU A 64 13.40 -10.03 9.91
CA GLU A 64 12.78 -9.36 11.06
C GLU A 64 11.67 -10.22 11.67
N ASP A 65 11.60 -10.23 13.00
CA ASP A 65 10.43 -10.72 13.69
C ASP A 65 9.27 -9.74 13.45
N PHE A 66 8.29 -10.21 12.69
CA PHE A 66 7.09 -9.44 12.39
C PHE A 66 6.04 -9.67 13.46
N ILE A 67 5.79 -8.63 14.26
CA ILE A 67 4.57 -8.46 15.05
C ILE A 67 3.53 -7.69 14.23
N VAL A 68 2.26 -7.78 14.61
CA VAL A 68 1.15 -7.18 13.85
C VAL A 68 1.31 -5.66 13.70
N GLU A 69 1.70 -4.97 14.77
CA GLU A 69 1.90 -3.51 14.76
C GLU A 69 2.97 -3.07 13.76
N LYS A 70 4.05 -3.84 13.68
CA LYS A 70 5.17 -3.57 12.79
C LYS A 70 4.75 -3.70 11.34
N ILE A 71 4.03 -4.76 10.97
CA ILE A 71 3.45 -4.91 9.64
C ILE A 71 2.59 -3.69 9.28
N PHE A 72 1.76 -3.20 10.20
CA PHE A 72 0.93 -2.03 9.92
C PHE A 72 1.75 -0.76 9.70
N MET A 73 2.81 -0.57 10.46
CA MET A 73 3.73 0.55 10.26
C MET A 73 4.39 0.48 8.88
N HIS A 74 4.92 -0.69 8.49
CA HIS A 74 5.53 -0.89 7.16
C HIS A 74 4.53 -0.63 6.02
N LEU A 75 3.30 -1.14 6.15
CA LEU A 75 2.25 -0.92 5.15
C LEU A 75 1.87 0.55 5.02
N ARG A 76 1.76 1.28 6.14
CA ARG A 76 1.48 2.72 6.13
C ARG A 76 2.57 3.50 5.42
N ILE A 77 3.84 3.22 5.74
CA ILE A 77 4.99 3.90 5.13
C ILE A 77 5.01 3.66 3.62
N GLU A 78 4.92 2.40 3.19
CA GLU A 78 4.95 2.05 1.77
C GLU A 78 3.76 2.64 1.00
N GLU A 79 2.56 2.69 1.60
CA GLU A 79 1.41 3.30 0.96
C GLU A 79 1.65 4.80 0.69
N GLU A 80 2.21 5.49 1.67
CA GLU A 80 2.53 6.92 1.53
C GLU A 80 3.67 7.15 0.53
N THR A 81 4.72 6.31 0.55
CA THR A 81 5.80 6.36 -0.43
C THR A 81 5.26 6.23 -1.86
N ARG A 82 4.35 5.29 -2.12
CA ARG A 82 3.73 5.11 -3.44
C ARG A 82 2.91 6.31 -3.88
N LYS A 83 2.20 6.97 -2.96
CA LYS A 83 1.46 8.20 -3.26
C LYS A 83 2.41 9.34 -3.65
N CYS A 84 3.49 9.50 -2.90
CA CYS A 84 4.53 10.50 -3.20
C CYS A 84 5.19 10.25 -4.57
N ASP A 85 5.57 9.01 -4.87
CA ASP A 85 6.18 8.65 -6.15
C ASP A 85 5.23 8.93 -7.33
N ALA A 86 3.95 8.59 -7.19
CA ALA A 86 2.94 8.87 -8.20
C ALA A 86 2.76 10.39 -8.42
N MET A 87 2.81 11.19 -7.35
CA MET A 87 2.72 12.65 -7.46
C MET A 87 3.95 13.23 -8.17
N TYR A 88 5.15 12.74 -7.85
CA TYR A 88 6.39 13.19 -8.49
C TYR A 88 6.41 12.87 -9.98
N LEU A 89 5.98 11.66 -10.36
CA LEU A 89 5.83 11.28 -11.77
C LEU A 89 4.81 12.19 -12.49
N LEU A 90 3.65 12.47 -11.89
CA LEU A 90 2.66 13.36 -12.50
C LEU A 90 3.19 14.79 -12.70
N GLN A 91 4.04 15.28 -11.79
CA GLN A 91 4.69 16.58 -11.92
C GLN A 91 5.75 16.60 -13.02
N SER A 92 6.58 15.55 -13.13
CA SER A 92 7.60 15.48 -14.18
C SER A 92 7.01 15.44 -15.59
N PHE A 93 5.85 14.80 -15.79
CA PHE A 93 5.13 14.82 -17.06
C PHE A 93 4.51 16.19 -17.42
N LYS A 94 4.35 17.11 -16.46
CA LYS A 94 3.81 18.47 -16.70
C LYS A 94 4.86 19.52 -17.05
N VAL A 95 6.14 19.22 -16.86
CA VAL A 95 7.26 20.13 -17.18
C VAL A 95 7.74 19.84 -18.60
N ASN A 96 7.00 20.30 -19.62
CA ASN A 96 7.49 20.50 -21.00
C ASN A 96 6.45 21.26 -21.84
N HIS A 97 6.39 22.58 -21.70
CA HIS A 97 5.82 23.47 -22.73
C HIS A 97 6.43 24.88 -22.65
N VAL A 98 7.68 25.03 -23.09
CA VAL A 98 8.20 26.34 -23.51
C VAL A 98 8.05 26.40 -25.02
N ASN A 99 7.05 27.13 -25.50
CA ASN A 99 6.93 27.49 -26.91
C ASN A 99 8.15 28.36 -27.26
N GLU A 100 9.10 27.81 -28.02
CA GLU A 100 10.03 28.58 -28.82
C GLU A 100 9.24 29.40 -29.84
N SER A 101 8.78 30.57 -29.42
CA SER A 101 8.26 31.58 -30.32
C SER A 101 9.46 32.20 -31.02
N LYS A 102 9.82 31.62 -32.17
CA LYS A 102 10.72 32.23 -33.15
C LYS A 102 10.22 33.64 -33.46
N ASN A 103 10.83 34.67 -32.87
CA ASN A 103 10.58 36.03 -33.30
C ASN A 103 11.63 36.42 -34.36
N SER A 104 11.39 35.95 -35.58
CA SER A 104 11.94 36.62 -36.76
C SER A 104 11.12 37.88 -37.01
N ARG A 105 11.72 39.05 -36.89
CA ARG A 105 11.32 40.23 -37.67
C ARG A 105 12.46 41.26 -37.75
N ASN A 106 13.02 41.34 -38.96
CA ASN A 106 13.88 42.39 -39.49
C ASN A 106 13.27 43.78 -39.30
N SER A 107 14.11 44.83 -39.23
CA SER A 107 14.11 45.91 -40.24
C SER A 107 15.08 47.06 -39.95
N LYS A 108 15.88 47.36 -41.00
CA LYS A 108 16.51 48.64 -41.42
C LYS A 108 17.63 49.25 -40.59
#